data_AF-A0A8H9GWY9-F1
#
_entry.id   AF-A0A8H9GWY9-F1
#
_cell.length_a   1.000
_cell.length_b   1.000
_cell.length_c   1.000
_cell.angle_alpha   90.00
_cell.angle_beta   90.00
_cell.angle_gamma   90.00
#
_symmetry.space_group_name_H-M   'P 1'
#
loop_
_entity.id
_entity.type
_entity.pdbx_description
1 polymer ?
#
loop_
_entity_poly.entity_id
_entity_poly.type
_entity_poly.pdbx_seq_one_letter_code
_entity_poly.pdbx_strand_id
1 'polypeptide(L)' 'MCQIDHADNWSTGGLTDLKLLGPACQFHNRDRYQHPDRYTRHKTGTDRWAFTYHRQVGARRLRI' A
#
# COMPACT_ATOMS: atom_id res chain seq x y z
N MET A 1 6.67 -1.76 -13.06
CA MET A 1 7.45 -2.88 -12.48
C MET A 1 6.63 -3.53 -11.37
N CYS A 2 6.53 -4.86 -11.34
CA CYS A 2 5.91 -5.59 -10.24
C CYS A 2 6.97 -5.96 -9.18
N GLN A 3 6.58 -5.98 -7.92
CA GLN A 3 7.40 -6.39 -6.77
C GLN A 3 6.60 -7.34 -5.88
N ILE A 4 7.28 -8.10 -5.02
CA ILE A 4 6.65 -8.76 -3.88
C ILE A 4 6.79 -7.83 -2.69
N ASP A 5 5.70 -7.59 -1.97
CA ASP A 5 5.71 -6.76 -0.77
C ASP A 5 4.73 -7.25 0.28
N HIS A 6 4.95 -6.76 1.50
CA HIS A 6 4.13 -7.06 2.65
C HIS A 6 2.79 -6.32 2.58
N ALA A 7 1.74 -6.97 3.07
CA ALA A 7 0.42 -6.39 3.29
C ALA A 7 0.41 -5.56 4.59
N ASP A 8 1.31 -5.84 5.53
CA ASP A 8 1.66 -4.97 6.64
C ASP A 8 2.97 -4.21 6.37
N ASN A 9 3.35 -3.32 7.28
CA ASN A 9 4.55 -2.53 7.09
C ASN A 9 5.77 -3.33 7.58
N TRP A 10 6.63 -3.79 6.67
CA TRP A 10 7.83 -4.56 7.02
C TRP A 10 8.75 -3.86 8.04
N SER A 11 8.82 -2.53 7.98
CA SER A 11 9.70 -1.72 8.84
C SER A 11 9.38 -1.81 10.34
N THR A 12 8.24 -2.39 10.74
CA THR A 12 7.92 -2.64 12.15
C THR A 12 8.62 -3.88 12.73
N GLY A 13 9.39 -4.62 11.92
CA GLY A 13 10.20 -5.76 12.38
C GLY A 13 9.43 -7.07 12.50
N GLY A 14 8.36 -7.26 11.72
CA GLY A 14 7.60 -8.51 11.68
C GLY A 14 8.37 -9.67 11.03
N LEU A 15 7.88 -10.90 11.24
CA LEU A 15 8.35 -12.07 10.52
C LEU A 15 7.81 -12.07 9.08
N THR A 16 8.55 -12.70 8.17
CA THR A 16 8.04 -12.96 6.82
C THR A 16 6.97 -14.05 6.85
N ASP A 17 5.71 -13.63 6.87
CA ASP A 17 4.55 -14.52 6.69
C ASP A 17 4.12 -14.51 5.22
N LEU A 18 4.18 -15.68 4.55
CA LEU A 18 3.75 -15.83 3.16
C LEU A 18 2.29 -15.41 2.93
N LYS A 19 1.43 -15.47 3.96
CA LYS A 19 0.03 -15.03 3.90
C LYS A 19 -0.13 -13.52 3.84
N LEU A 20 0.93 -12.78 4.15
CA LEU A 20 0.99 -11.33 4.08
C LEU A 20 1.82 -10.85 2.90
N LEU A 21 2.38 -11.75 2.08
CA LEU A 21 3.13 -11.38 0.89
C LEU A 21 2.25 -11.43 -0.35
N GLY A 22 2.37 -10.41 -1.20
CA GLY A 22 1.64 -10.39 -2.47
C GLY A 22 2.34 -9.56 -3.54
N PRO A 23 1.98 -9.78 -4.82
CA PRO A 23 2.45 -8.95 -5.91
C PRO A 23 1.84 -7.55 -5.78
N ALA A 24 2.69 -6.53 -5.93
CA ALA A 24 2.30 -5.14 -5.88
C ALA A 24 3.05 -4.31 -6.92
N CYS A 25 2.45 -3.18 -7.31
CA CYS A 25 3.10 -2.23 -8.21
C CYS A 25 4.18 -1.46 -7.45
N GLN A 26 5.40 -1.38 -8.00
CA GLN A 26 6.52 -0.64 -7.39
C GLN A 26 6.14 0.80 -7.02
N PHE A 27 5.38 1.48 -7.88
CA PHE A 27 4.92 2.85 -7.62
C PHE A 27 4.04 2.92 -6.37
N HIS A 28 2.99 2.11 -6.29
CA HIS A 28 2.08 2.12 -5.15
C HIS A 28 2.75 1.64 -3.85
N ASN A 29 3.71 0.72 -3.91
CA ASN A 29 4.49 0.35 -2.71
C ASN A 29 5.30 1.52 -2.17
N ARG A 30 6.03 2.21 -3.06
CA ARG A 30 6.86 3.36 -2.67
C ARG A 30 5.99 4.48 -2.10
N ASP A 31 4.89 4.80 -2.77
CA ASP A 31 3.96 5.84 -2.32
C ASP A 31 3.28 5.45 -1.00
N ARG A 32 2.82 4.20 -0.84
CA ARG A 32 2.24 3.70 0.42
C ARG A 32 3.21 3.76 1.59
N TYR A 33 4.49 3.46 1.36
CA TYR A 33 5.51 3.57 2.41
C TYR A 33 5.73 5.03 2.84
N GLN A 34 5.74 5.97 1.89
CA GLN A 34 5.95 7.40 2.16
C GLN A 34 4.69 8.11 2.69
N HIS A 35 3.51 7.66 2.27
CA HIS A 35 2.21 8.29 2.50
C HIS A 35 1.16 7.23 2.89
N PRO A 36 1.33 6.54 4.03
CA PRO A 36 0.44 5.47 4.44
C PRO A 36 -1.01 5.94 4.68
N ASP A 37 -1.22 7.23 4.97
CA ASP A 37 -2.53 7.87 5.13
C ASP A 37 -3.40 7.82 3.86
N ARG A 38 -2.79 7.66 2.69
CA ARG A 38 -3.51 7.56 1.40
C ARG A 38 -4.06 6.17 1.13
N TYR A 39 -3.84 5.19 2.01
CA TYR A 39 -4.20 3.80 1.72
C TYR A 39 -5.04 3.20 2.84
N THR A 40 -6.14 2.55 2.46
CA THR A 40 -6.88 1.68 3.38
C THR A 40 -6.69 0.23 2.99
N ARG A 41 -6.09 -0.53 3.88
CA ARG A 41 -5.95 -1.98 3.75
C ARG A 41 -7.22 -2.69 4.21
N HIS A 42 -7.67 -3.68 3.48
CA HIS A 42 -8.79 -4.54 3.87
C HIS A 42 -8.60 -5.98 3.38
N LYS A 43 -9.22 -6.94 4.07
CA LYS A 43 -9.25 -8.35 3.65
C LYS A 43 -10.31 -8.53 2.56
N THR A 44 -9.97 -9.26 1.51
CA THR A 44 -10.89 -9.64 0.41
C THR A 44 -11.12 -11.15 0.35
N GLY A 45 -10.43 -11.93 1.19
CA GLY A 45 -10.61 -13.36 1.35
C GLY A 45 -9.59 -13.95 2.33
N THR A 46 -9.60 -15.27 2.47
CA THR A 46 -8.55 -15.98 3.21
C THR A 46 -7.20 -15.70 2.57
N ASP A 47 -6.27 -15.17 3.36
CA ASP A 47 -4.91 -14.80 2.94
C ASP A 47 -4.86 -13.86 1.71
N ARG A 48 -5.94 -13.09 1.48
CA ARG A 48 -6.02 -12.10 0.39
C ARG A 48 -6.31 -10.72 0.95
N TRP A 49 -5.41 -9.80 0.65
CA TRP A 49 -5.45 -8.40 1.06
C TRP A 49 -5.50 -7.48 -0.15
N ALA A 50 -6.25 -6.40 -0.02
CA ALA A 50 -6.29 -5.33 -1.01
C ALA A 50 -6.07 -3.98 -0.33
N PHE A 51 -5.67 -3.00 -1.15
CA PHE A 51 -5.49 -1.62 -0.75
C PHE A 51 -6.39 -0.75 -1.60
N THR A 52 -7.21 0.08 -0.94
CA THR A 52 -7.89 1.19 -1.60
C THR A 52 -6.97 2.39 -1.54
N TYR A 53 -6.58 2.91 -2.70
CA TYR A 53 -5.81 4.14 -2.82
C TYR A 53 -6.76 5.35 -2.84
N HIS A 54 -6.62 6.20 -1.83
CA HIS A 54 -7.32 7.47 -1.71
C HIS A 54 -6.43 8.56 -2.27
N ARG A 55 -6.61 8.86 -3.56
CA ARG A 55 -5.99 10.05 -4.15
C ARG A 55 -6.45 11.27 -3.34
N GLN A 56 -5.51 12.02 -2.77
CA GLN A 56 -5.83 13.31 -2.15
C GLN A 56 -6.43 14.23 -3.22
N VAL A 57 -7.76 14.36 -3.24
CA VAL A 57 -8.50 15.34 -4.04
C VAL A 57 -8.30 16.70 -3.36
N GLY A 58 -7.09 17.25 -3.40
CA GLY A 58 -6.73 18.36 -2.51
C GLY A 58 -5.61 19.30 -2.95
N ALA A 59 -4.91 19.04 -4.06
CA ALA A 59 -4.06 20.07 -4.67
C ALA A 59 -4.90 20.85 -5.68
N ARG A 60 -5.83 21.68 -5.19
CA ARG A 60 -6.41 22.74 -6.01
C ARG A 60 -5.23 23.62 -6.44
N ARG A 61 -4.76 23.47 -7.68
CA ARG A 61 -3.74 24.35 -8.26
C ARG A 61 -4.20 25.78 -7.99
N LEU A 62 -3.48 26.51 -7.14
CA LEU A 62 -3.55 27.96 -7.11
C LEU A 62 -3.13 28.41 -8.51
N ARG A 63 -4.11 28.83 -9.31
CA ARG A 63 -3.85 29.60 -10.52
C ARG A 63 -3.42 30.96 -10.03
N ILE A 64 -2.13 31.28 -10.22
CA ILE A 64 -1.63 32.66 -10.20
C ILE A 64 -1.93 33.25 -11.57
#